data_AF-A0A945YZU0-F1
#
_entry.id   AF-A0A945YZU0-F1
#
_cell.length_a   1.000
_cell.length_b   1.000
_cell.length_c   1.000
_cell.angle_alpha   90.00
_cell.angle_beta   90.00
_cell.angle_gamma   90.00
#
_symmetry.space_group_name_H-M   'P 1'
#
loop_
_entity.id
_entity.type
_entity.pdbx_description
1 polymer ?
#
loop_
_entity_poly.entity_id
_entity_poly.type
_entity_poly.pdbx_seq_one_letter_code
_entity_poly.pdbx_strand_id
1 'polypeptide(L)'
;RKFEWVGLMEKHPDLFKKAMQYEKFDSETGKKFTWIEEESLEELSRPERVAEIKAWHIKQMEKEKSQKKDRPLHEVFEEALDSEDGDTPCLVCNL
;
A
#
# COMPACT_ATOMS: atom_id res chain seq x y z
N ARG A 1 -0.55 -1.02 -0.47
CA ARG A 1 0.34 -0.56 0.64
C ARG A 1 -0.35 0.37 1.65
N LYS A 2 -1.28 1.26 1.24
CA LYS A 2 -1.97 2.19 2.19
C LYS A 2 -2.68 1.48 3.36
N PHE A 3 -3.26 0.31 3.12
CA PHE A 3 -3.91 -0.51 4.15
C PHE A 3 -2.92 -1.00 5.23
N GLU A 4 -1.64 -1.24 4.87
CA GLU A 4 -0.62 -1.67 5.82
C GLU A 4 -0.26 -0.54 6.79
N TRP A 5 -0.21 0.70 6.32
CA TRP A 5 -0.01 1.88 7.16
C TRP A 5 -1.17 2.11 8.13
N VAL A 6 -2.41 1.85 7.70
CA VAL A 6 -3.58 1.81 8.60
C VAL A 6 -3.39 0.72 9.66
N GLY A 7 -2.99 -0.49 9.27
CA GLY A 7 -2.73 -1.58 10.21
C GLY A 7 -1.60 -1.28 11.20
N LEU A 8 -0.53 -0.62 10.74
CA LEU A 8 0.58 -0.16 11.57
C LEU A 8 0.09 0.87 12.59
N MET A 9 -0.72 1.84 12.16
CA MET A 9 -1.31 2.84 13.05
C MET A 9 -2.15 2.20 14.17
N GLU A 10 -2.93 1.16 13.85
CA GLU A 10 -3.81 0.49 14.81
C GLU A 10 -3.06 -0.42 15.79
N LYS A 11 -2.05 -1.16 15.31
CA LYS A 11 -1.33 -2.17 16.12
C LYS A 11 -0.09 -1.62 16.81
N HIS A 12 0.58 -0.65 16.18
CA HIS A 12 1.87 -0.08 16.60
C HIS A 12 1.87 1.45 16.39
N PRO A 13 1.01 2.19 17.13
CA PRO A 13 0.86 3.65 16.95
C PRO A 13 2.15 4.43 17.25
N ASP A 14 3.04 3.87 18.06
CA ASP A 14 4.37 4.39 18.36
C ASP A 14 5.29 4.35 17.12
N LEU A 15 5.32 3.23 16.41
CA LEU A 15 6.08 3.08 15.16
C LEU A 15 5.48 3.95 14.06
N PHE A 16 4.16 4.05 13.99
CA PHE A 16 3.49 4.95 13.05
C PHE A 16 3.88 6.42 13.30
N LYS A 17 3.83 6.89 14.56
CA LYS A 17 4.30 8.23 14.93
C LYS A 17 5.77 8.46 14.58
N LYS A 18 6.61 7.45 14.79
CA LYS A 18 8.04 7.53 14.42
C LYS A 18 8.21 7.63 12.91
N ALA A 19 7.43 6.89 12.13
CA ALA A 19 7.43 6.97 10.67
C ALA A 19 7.02 8.37 10.19
N MET A 20 5.97 8.97 10.76
CA MET A 20 5.55 10.34 10.45
C MET A 20 6.68 11.36 10.61
N GLN A 21 7.53 11.21 11.63
CA GLN A 21 8.66 12.12 11.87
C GLN A 21 9.75 12.06 10.80
N TYR A 22 9.80 10.98 10.01
CA TYR A 22 10.76 10.86 8.91
C TYR A 22 10.26 11.47 7.61
N GLU A 23 8.97 11.82 7.50
CA GLU A 23 8.46 12.55 6.35
C GLU A 23 9.03 13.97 6.33
N LYS A 24 9.46 14.42 5.16
CA LYS A 24 10.14 15.72 5.00
C LYS A 24 9.56 16.50 3.84
N PHE A 25 9.47 17.80 4.04
CA PHE A 25 9.18 18.75 2.99
C PHE A 25 10.42 19.61 2.74
N ASP A 26 10.94 19.56 1.52
CA ASP A 26 12.02 20.43 1.09
C ASP A 26 11.42 21.70 0.46
N SER A 27 11.55 22.82 1.18
CA SER A 27 11.01 24.12 0.76
C SER A 27 11.76 24.76 -0.40
N GLU A 28 13.02 24.36 -0.64
CA GLU A 28 13.85 24.94 -1.71
C GLU A 28 13.60 24.22 -3.04
N THR A 29 13.47 22.90 -3.01
CA THR A 29 13.21 22.09 -4.22
C THR A 29 11.73 21.81 -4.45
N GLY A 30 10.87 22.08 -3.47
CA GLY A 30 9.44 21.75 -3.48
C GLY A 30 9.14 20.26 -3.37
N LYS A 31 10.15 19.42 -3.10
CA LYS A 31 10.01 17.96 -3.03
C LYS A 31 9.42 17.53 -1.70
N LYS A 32 8.46 16.60 -1.76
CA LYS A 32 7.93 15.90 -0.59
C LYS A 32 8.53 14.51 -0.52
N PHE A 33 9.05 14.14 0.64
CA PHE A 33 9.50 12.80 0.97
C PHE A 33 8.50 12.21 1.94
N THR A 34 7.57 11.41 1.42
CA THR A 34 6.50 10.74 2.17
C THR A 34 6.64 9.22 2.02
N TRP A 35 6.05 8.47 2.93
CA TRP A 35 6.03 7.00 2.82
C TRP A 35 5.10 6.49 1.72
N ILE A 36 4.15 7.34 1.31
CA ILE A 36 3.17 7.09 0.26
C ILE A 36 3.26 8.26 -0.71
N GLU A 37 3.39 7.99 -2.01
CA GLU A 37 3.66 9.02 -3.02
C GLU A 37 2.55 10.09 -3.11
N GLU A 38 1.30 9.71 -2.87
CA GLU A 38 0.15 10.60 -3.05
C GLU A 38 -0.18 11.47 -1.82
N GLU A 39 0.11 11.00 -0.61
CA GLU A 39 -0.32 11.66 0.63
C GLU A 39 0.65 11.38 1.79
N SER A 40 0.74 12.31 2.74
CA SER A 40 1.49 12.11 3.98
C SER A 40 0.78 11.12 4.92
N LEU A 41 1.53 10.56 5.88
CA LEU A 41 0.93 9.72 6.92
C LEU A 41 -0.03 10.51 7.83
N GLU A 42 0.17 11.82 7.96
CA GLU A 42 -0.78 12.70 8.66
C GLU A 42 -2.13 12.77 7.94
N GLU A 43 -2.13 12.98 6.61
CA GLU A 43 -3.33 12.99 5.79
C GLU A 43 -4.03 11.63 5.80
N LEU A 44 -3.26 10.54 5.70
CA LEU A 44 -3.78 9.17 5.77
C LEU A 44 -4.46 8.87 7.11
N SER A 45 -3.94 9.42 8.22
CA SER A 45 -4.45 9.13 9.57
C SER A 45 -5.85 9.71 9.85
N ARG A 46 -6.38 10.54 8.95
CA ARG A 46 -7.73 11.10 9.08
C ARG A 46 -8.78 9.98 9.07
N PRO A 47 -9.78 10.00 9.97
CA PRO A 47 -10.72 8.88 10.13
C PRO A 47 -11.53 8.61 8.85
N GLU A 48 -11.92 9.63 8.10
CA GLU A 48 -12.58 9.48 6.81
C GLU A 48 -11.69 8.74 5.81
N ARG A 49 -10.42 9.14 5.71
CA ARG A 49 -9.45 8.53 4.80
C ARG A 49 -9.14 7.08 5.15
N VAL A 50 -9.00 6.78 6.44
CA VAL A 50 -8.84 5.41 6.93
C VAL A 50 -10.02 4.53 6.54
N ALA A 51 -11.25 5.05 6.66
CA ALA A 51 -12.46 4.32 6.29
C ALA A 51 -12.49 4.02 4.78
N GLU A 52 -12.15 5.00 3.95
CA GLU A 52 -12.03 4.83 2.50
C GLU A 52 -11.01 3.75 2.12
N ILE A 53 -9.81 3.79 2.71
CA ILE A 53 -8.73 2.82 2.44
C ILE A 53 -9.18 1.41 2.81
N LYS A 54 -9.83 1.24 3.96
CA LYS A 54 -10.37 -0.07 4.38
C LYS A 54 -11.45 -0.57 3.43
N ALA A 55 -12.40 0.29 3.05
CA ALA A 55 -13.46 -0.06 2.12
C ALA A 55 -12.91 -0.47 0.75
N TRP A 56 -11.94 0.28 0.23
CA TRP A 56 -11.26 -0.05 -1.02
C TRP A 56 -10.55 -1.40 -0.93
N HIS A 57 -9.80 -1.65 0.14
CA HIS A 57 -9.06 -2.90 0.31
C HIS A 57 -10.00 -4.11 0.39
N ILE A 58 -11.11 -4.01 1.15
CA ILE A 58 -12.12 -5.07 1.22
C ILE A 58 -12.69 -5.35 -0.18
N LYS A 59 -13.03 -4.31 -0.95
CA LYS A 59 -13.53 -4.46 -2.32
C LYS A 59 -12.53 -5.16 -3.25
N GLN A 60 -11.24 -4.83 -3.14
CA GLN A 60 -10.20 -5.53 -3.92
C GLN A 60 -10.09 -7.00 -3.51
N MET A 61 -10.07 -7.30 -2.20
CA MET A 61 -10.03 -8.68 -1.70
C MET A 61 -11.23 -9.50 -2.17
N GLU A 62 -12.42 -8.92 -2.23
CA GLU A 62 -13.63 -9.58 -2.75
C GLU A 62 -13.50 -9.87 -4.26
N LYS A 63 -12.99 -8.91 -5.03
CA LYS A 63 -12.71 -9.09 -6.46
C LYS A 63 -11.71 -10.22 -6.68
N GLU A 64 -10.58 -10.21 -5.98
CA GLU A 64 -9.57 -11.28 -6.05
C GLU A 64 -10.15 -12.65 -5.71
N LYS A 65 -10.94 -12.76 -4.63
CA LYS A 65 -11.62 -14.02 -4.27
C LYS A 65 -12.54 -14.52 -5.39
N SER A 66 -13.22 -13.62 -6.09
CA SER A 66 -14.08 -13.98 -7.21
C SER A 66 -13.32 -14.42 -8.47
N GLN A 67 -12.11 -13.89 -8.68
CA GLN A 67 -11.23 -14.18 -9.82
C GLN A 67 -10.41 -15.48 -9.68
N LYS A 68 -10.29 -16.03 -8.46
CA LYS A 68 -9.52 -17.26 -8.15
C LYS A 68 -10.19 -18.58 -8.58
N LYS A 69 -11.11 -18.58 -9.55
CA LYS A 69 -11.72 -19.82 -10.08
C LYS A 69 -10.90 -20.35 -11.26
N ASP A 70 -10.63 -21.66 -11.25
CA ASP A 70 -10.03 -22.51 -12.29
C ASP A 70 -9.47 -21.79 -13.54
N ARG A 71 -8.31 -21.15 -13.37
CA ARG A 71 -7.57 -20.48 -14.45
C ARG A 71 -6.11 -20.95 -14.47
N PRO A 72 -5.45 -20.94 -15.63
CA PRO A 72 -4.08 -21.43 -15.72
C PRO A 72 -3.11 -20.59 -14.90
N LEU A 73 -2.05 -21.23 -14.40
CA LEU A 73 -1.11 -20.63 -13.45
C LEU A 73 -0.38 -19.39 -14.02
N HIS A 74 -0.17 -19.30 -15.33
CA HIS A 74 0.48 -18.13 -15.95
C HIS A 74 -0.37 -16.85 -15.83
N GLU A 75 -1.70 -16.94 -15.96
CA GLU A 75 -2.62 -15.81 -15.76
C GLU A 75 -2.60 -15.33 -14.29
N VAL A 76 -2.40 -16.25 -13.34
CA VAL A 76 -2.25 -15.92 -11.92
C VAL A 76 -0.96 -15.13 -11.68
N PHE A 77 0.13 -15.51 -12.35
CA PHE A 77 1.41 -14.80 -12.22
C PHE A 77 1.41 -13.44 -12.89
N GLU A 78 0.81 -13.30 -14.08
CA GLU A 78 0.66 -11.99 -14.74
C GLU A 78 -0.15 -11.01 -13.87
N GLU A 79 -1.29 -11.43 -13.31
CA GLU A 79 -2.09 -10.54 -12.44
C GLU A 79 -1.34 -10.18 -11.14
N ALA A 80 -0.54 -11.10 -10.57
CA ALA A 80 0.25 -10.81 -9.38
C ALA A 80 1.36 -9.78 -9.65
N LEU A 81 1.97 -9.82 -10.84
CA LEU A 81 2.98 -8.85 -11.28
C LEU A 81 2.39 -7.44 -11.50
N ASP A 82 1.15 -7.38 -12.00
CA ASP A 82 0.43 -6.13 -12.23
C ASP A 82 -0.24 -5.55 -10.96
N SER A 83 -0.29 -6.33 -9.87
CA SER A 83 -0.86 -5.86 -8.61
C SER A 83 0.11 -4.92 -7.87
N GLU A 84 -0.38 -3.75 -7.45
CA GLU A 84 0.42 -2.76 -6.68
C GLU A 84 0.88 -3.27 -5.30
N ASP A 85 0.24 -4.35 -4.82
CA ASP A 85 0.54 -5.03 -3.56
C ASP A 85 1.44 -6.28 -3.75
N GLY A 86 1.82 -6.60 -4.99
CA GLY A 86 2.73 -7.70 -5.30
C GLY A 86 4.14 -7.40 -4.80
N ASP A 87 4.71 -8.33 -4.02
CA ASP A 87 6.16 -8.37 -3.79
C ASP A 87 6.85 -8.35 -5.16
N THR A 88 7.66 -7.31 -5.42
CA THR A 88 8.44 -7.24 -6.65
C THR A 88 9.27 -8.52 -6.73
N PRO A 89 9.06 -9.39 -7.73
CA PRO A 89 9.77 -10.65 -7.77
C PRO A 89 11.26 -10.36 -7.92
N CYS A 90 12.07 -11.19 -7.27
CA CYS A 90 13.51 -11.10 -7.36
C CYS A 90 13.95 -11.21 -8.83
N LEU A 91 14.41 -10.11 -9.42
CA LEU A 91 14.88 -10.04 -10.81
C LEU A 91 16.13 -10.91 -11.06
N VAL A 92 16.77 -11.42 -9.99
CA VAL A 92 17.95 -12.30 -10.09
C VAL A 92 17.60 -13.70 -10.61
N CYS A 93 16.36 -14.17 -10.43
CA CYS A 93 15.97 -15.52 -10.83
C CYS A 93 15.49 -15.63 -12.30
N ASN A 94 15.48 -14.52 -13.03
CA ASN A 94 15.02 -14.44 -14.44
C ASN A 94 16.15 -14.09 -15.43
N LEU A 95 17.43 -14.17 -15.02
CA LEU A 95 18.60 -13.89 -15.86
C LEU A 95 19.18 -15.15 -16.51
#